data_AF-A0AAP9ZXB4-F1
#
_entry.id   AF-A0AAP9ZXB4-F1
#
_cell.length_a   1.000
_cell.length_b   1.000
_cell.length_c   1.000
_cell.angle_alpha   90.00
_cell.angle_beta   90.00
_cell.angle_gamma   90.00
#
_symmetry.space_group_name_H-M   'P 1'
#
loop_
_entity.id
_entity.type
_entity.pdbx_description
1 polymer ?
#
loop_
_entity_poly.entity_id
_entity_poly.type
_entity_poly.pdbx_seq_one_letter_code
_entity_poly.pdbx_strand_id
1 'polypeptide(L)'
;MLKRDRLPYSSLPSALRVLIPEAIFLKAFENAESQTIVVWYSDSKIGSQHEVEYSSKLGRFLSRSEREARFPAEREIVLRDGIRVKVGNRLGVHTDVRYETYTAYDPITSSKLAVGEQMFFMRFLAEVETVVRQAIEKAKFPSTYAGWSPLERIRYWVGVLYRARRQTGESGINEDEAFQPSLLKQMRAVDPGVDAILAAVLAELSRMEMISPDVMRAAFNQRTGASI
;
A
#
# COMPACT_ATOMS: atom_id res chain seq x y z
N MET A 1 -0.73 0.39 -18.35
CA MET A 1 -1.52 0.80 -17.18
C MET A 1 -2.95 1.01 -17.64
N LEU A 2 -3.92 0.34 -17.03
CA LEU A 2 -5.33 0.48 -17.41
C LEU A 2 -5.95 1.69 -16.70
N LYS A 3 -6.54 2.60 -17.47
CA LYS A 3 -7.25 3.77 -16.94
C LYS A 3 -8.74 3.46 -16.83
N ARG A 4 -9.34 3.75 -15.68
CA ARG A 4 -10.80 3.75 -15.48
C ARG A 4 -11.28 5.17 -15.19
N ASP A 5 -12.32 5.59 -15.91
CA ASP A 5 -12.94 6.88 -15.67
C ASP A 5 -13.86 6.80 -14.45
N ARG A 6 -13.80 7.84 -13.62
CA ARG A 6 -14.66 7.96 -12.45
C ARG A 6 -16.02 8.47 -12.88
N LEU A 7 -17.07 7.90 -12.32
CA LEU A 7 -18.39 8.49 -12.41
C LEU A 7 -18.53 9.62 -11.39
N PRO A 8 -18.92 10.84 -11.81
CA PRO A 8 -19.30 11.87 -10.86
C PRO A 8 -20.61 11.49 -10.18
N TYR A 9 -20.83 11.99 -8.96
CA TYR A 9 -22.03 11.68 -8.18
C TYR A 9 -23.33 12.00 -8.92
N SER A 10 -23.35 13.12 -9.65
CA SER A 10 -24.51 13.56 -10.46
C SER A 10 -24.91 12.59 -11.57
N SER A 11 -24.00 11.75 -12.05
CA SER A 11 -24.26 10.73 -13.06
C SER A 11 -24.77 9.40 -12.48
N LEU A 12 -24.84 9.26 -11.16
CA LEU A 12 -25.35 8.04 -10.54
C LEU A 12 -26.88 7.93 -10.70
N PRO A 13 -27.42 6.71 -10.91
CA PRO A 13 -28.86 6.46 -10.92
C PRO A 13 -29.55 7.07 -9.69
N SER A 14 -30.74 7.63 -9.87
CA SER A 14 -31.49 8.25 -8.77
C SER A 14 -31.68 7.30 -7.59
N ALA A 15 -32.03 6.04 -7.85
CA ALA A 15 -32.17 5.01 -6.83
C ALA A 15 -30.88 4.79 -6.01
N LEU A 16 -29.71 4.86 -6.65
CA LEU A 16 -28.42 4.73 -5.97
C LEU A 16 -28.09 5.98 -5.13
N ARG A 17 -28.40 7.18 -5.63
CA ARG A 17 -28.23 8.44 -4.89
C ARG A 17 -29.11 8.53 -3.63
N VAL A 18 -30.25 7.83 -3.61
CA VAL A 18 -31.08 7.71 -2.39
C VAL A 18 -30.39 6.83 -1.35
N LEU A 19 -29.66 5.80 -1.77
CA LEU A 19 -28.99 4.86 -0.88
C LEU A 19 -27.66 5.39 -0.33
N ILE A 20 -26.92 6.15 -1.15
CA ILE A 20 -25.63 6.74 -0.78
C ILE A 20 -25.72 8.26 -0.96
N PRO A 21 -25.92 9.03 0.12
CA PRO A 21 -25.89 10.48 0.05
C PRO A 21 -24.53 11.03 -0.40
N GLU A 22 -24.55 12.18 -1.06
CA GLU A 22 -23.33 12.84 -1.57
C GLU A 22 -22.32 13.13 -0.46
N ALA A 23 -22.79 13.47 0.74
CA ALA A 23 -21.94 13.82 1.88
C ALA A 23 -20.99 12.70 2.33
N ILE A 24 -21.33 11.43 2.06
CA ILE A 24 -20.48 10.27 2.38
C ILE A 24 -19.87 9.62 1.14
N PHE A 25 -20.21 10.09 -0.05
CA PHE A 25 -19.71 9.55 -1.30
C PHE A 25 -18.23 9.89 -1.50
N LEU A 26 -17.43 8.91 -1.95
CA LEU A 26 -16.01 9.10 -2.22
C LEU A 26 -15.68 9.00 -3.71
N LYS A 27 -16.15 7.93 -4.36
CA LYS A 27 -15.89 7.67 -5.78
C LYS A 27 -16.81 6.58 -6.31
N ALA A 28 -17.02 6.57 -7.63
CA ALA A 28 -17.69 5.47 -8.32
C ALA A 28 -17.03 5.15 -9.65
N PHE A 29 -17.23 3.91 -10.10
CA PHE A 29 -16.78 3.39 -11.39
C PHE A 29 -17.85 2.48 -11.99
N GLU A 30 -17.93 2.44 -13.31
CA GLU A 30 -18.65 1.37 -13.98
C GLU A 30 -17.84 0.08 -13.94
N ASN A 31 -18.52 -1.03 -13.66
CA ASN A 31 -17.97 -2.36 -13.85
C ASN A 31 -18.46 -2.90 -15.19
N ALA A 32 -17.64 -2.78 -16.23
CA ALA A 32 -17.95 -3.26 -17.57
C ALA A 32 -18.20 -4.78 -17.62
N GLU A 33 -17.56 -5.56 -16.73
CA GLU A 33 -17.68 -7.02 -16.67
C GLU A 33 -19.11 -7.45 -16.27
N SER A 34 -19.74 -6.72 -15.36
CA SER A 34 -21.04 -7.07 -14.79
C SER A 34 -22.16 -6.08 -15.12
N GLN A 35 -21.84 -5.00 -15.85
CA GLN A 35 -22.75 -3.88 -16.13
C GLN A 35 -23.39 -3.30 -14.86
N THR A 36 -22.58 -3.15 -13.82
CA THR A 36 -22.97 -2.59 -12.52
C THR A 36 -22.18 -1.32 -12.22
N ILE A 37 -22.54 -0.66 -11.12
CA ILE A 37 -21.82 0.51 -10.63
C ILE A 37 -21.17 0.16 -9.29
N VAL A 38 -19.86 0.30 -9.21
CA VAL A 38 -19.11 0.15 -7.96
C VAL A 38 -18.97 1.51 -7.31
N VAL A 39 -19.39 1.62 -6.04
CA VAL A 39 -19.38 2.87 -5.26
C VAL A 39 -18.54 2.67 -4.01
N TRP A 40 -17.76 3.68 -3.69
CA TRP A 40 -17.06 3.81 -2.42
C TRP A 40 -17.69 4.95 -1.64
N TYR A 41 -17.95 4.69 -0.36
CA TYR A 41 -18.45 5.68 0.58
C TYR A 41 -17.76 5.56 1.94
N SER A 42 -17.80 6.62 2.72
CA SER A 42 -17.36 6.60 4.12
C SER A 42 -18.42 5.93 4.98
N ASP A 43 -18.07 4.83 5.62
CA ASP A 43 -18.94 4.03 6.46
C ASP A 43 -18.57 4.21 7.94
N SER A 44 -19.40 4.95 8.66
CA SER A 44 -19.20 5.25 10.08
C SER A 44 -19.34 4.02 10.97
N LYS A 45 -20.01 2.95 10.52
CA LYS A 45 -20.17 1.71 11.32
C LYS A 45 -18.87 0.95 11.46
N ILE A 46 -18.04 0.98 10.40
CA ILE A 46 -16.72 0.34 10.39
C ILE A 46 -15.57 1.34 10.58
N GLY A 47 -15.88 2.64 10.69
CA GLY A 47 -14.88 3.71 10.83
C GLY A 47 -13.92 3.80 9.63
N SER A 48 -14.37 3.40 8.45
CA SER A 48 -13.52 3.25 7.27
C SER A 48 -14.32 3.43 5.98
N GLN A 49 -13.66 3.32 4.83
CA GLN A 49 -14.33 3.31 3.52
C GLN A 49 -14.82 1.90 3.16
N HIS A 50 -15.98 1.84 2.52
CA HIS A 50 -16.64 0.61 2.11
C HIS A 50 -16.90 0.65 0.60
N GLU A 51 -16.55 -0.43 -0.11
CA GLU A 51 -16.90 -0.63 -1.52
C GLU A 51 -18.14 -1.51 -1.66
N VAL A 52 -19.15 -1.01 -2.37
CA VAL A 52 -20.39 -1.74 -2.69
C VAL A 52 -20.62 -1.76 -4.20
N GLU A 53 -21.34 -2.77 -4.70
CA GLU A 53 -21.65 -2.93 -6.13
C GLU A 53 -23.17 -2.89 -6.33
N TYR A 54 -23.65 -1.90 -7.07
CA TYR A 54 -25.07 -1.66 -7.35
C TYR A 54 -25.45 -2.21 -8.72
N SER A 55 -26.47 -3.07 -8.76
CA SER A 55 -27.03 -3.55 -10.01
C SER A 55 -28.27 -2.73 -10.37
N SER A 56 -28.16 -1.91 -11.42
CA SER A 56 -29.31 -1.18 -11.98
C SER A 56 -30.44 -2.11 -12.43
N LYS A 57 -30.09 -3.31 -12.90
CA LYS A 57 -31.06 -4.35 -13.30
C LYS A 57 -31.88 -4.89 -12.11
N LEU A 58 -31.25 -5.09 -10.96
CA LEU A 58 -31.92 -5.59 -9.75
C LEU A 58 -32.46 -4.49 -8.85
N GLY A 59 -32.07 -3.23 -9.08
CA GLY A 59 -32.46 -2.09 -8.26
C GLY A 59 -31.87 -2.10 -6.85
N ARG A 60 -30.78 -2.86 -6.61
CA ARG A 60 -30.19 -3.02 -5.28
C ARG A 60 -28.68 -3.26 -5.32
N PHE A 61 -28.05 -3.16 -4.16
CA PHE A 61 -26.68 -3.65 -3.97
C PHE A 61 -26.62 -5.17 -4.05
N LEU A 62 -25.54 -5.66 -4.63
CA LEU A 62 -25.14 -7.05 -4.60
C LEU A 62 -24.56 -7.38 -3.23
N SER A 63 -24.93 -8.53 -2.71
CA SER A 63 -24.31 -9.11 -1.53
C SER A 63 -22.87 -9.54 -1.81
N ARG A 64 -22.08 -9.75 -0.75
CA ARG A 64 -20.70 -10.21 -0.84
C ARG A 64 -20.57 -11.48 -1.68
N SER A 65 -21.42 -12.49 -1.45
CA SER A 65 -21.39 -13.76 -2.18
C SER A 65 -21.76 -13.60 -3.65
N GLU A 66 -22.71 -12.72 -3.98
CA GLU A 66 -23.06 -12.42 -5.38
C GLU A 66 -21.90 -11.76 -6.13
N ARG A 67 -21.12 -10.93 -5.45
CA ARG A 67 -19.92 -10.29 -6.02
C ARG A 67 -18.81 -11.31 -6.22
N GLU A 68 -18.52 -12.12 -5.21
CA GLU A 68 -17.49 -13.17 -5.26
C GLU A 68 -17.79 -14.22 -6.35
N ALA A 69 -19.06 -14.62 -6.51
CA ALA A 69 -19.49 -15.55 -7.56
C ALA A 69 -19.30 -15.00 -8.99
N ARG A 70 -19.14 -13.68 -9.14
CA ARG A 70 -18.90 -13.02 -10.43
C ARG A 70 -17.42 -12.75 -10.70
N PHE A 71 -16.52 -13.13 -9.79
CA PHE A 71 -15.11 -12.95 -10.03
C PHE A 71 -14.66 -13.76 -11.26
N PRO A 72 -13.73 -13.21 -12.06
CA PRO A 72 -13.05 -13.98 -13.08
C PRO A 72 -12.44 -15.23 -12.45
N ALA A 73 -12.50 -16.34 -13.17
CA ALA A 73 -11.78 -17.55 -12.79
C ALA A 73 -10.29 -17.24 -12.61
N GLU A 74 -9.66 -17.92 -11.64
CA GLU A 74 -8.22 -17.81 -11.45
C GLU A 74 -7.51 -18.20 -12.76
N ARG A 75 -6.51 -17.40 -13.14
CA ARG A 75 -5.77 -17.60 -14.37
C ARG A 75 -4.27 -17.53 -14.11
N GLU A 76 -3.51 -18.18 -14.98
CA GLU A 76 -2.06 -18.08 -14.97
C GLU A 76 -1.59 -17.17 -16.11
N ILE A 77 -0.60 -16.34 -15.83
CA ILE A 77 0.16 -15.61 -16.84
C ILE A 77 1.65 -15.85 -16.62
N VAL A 78 2.44 -15.66 -17.67
CA VAL A 78 3.90 -15.77 -17.62
C VAL A 78 4.51 -14.42 -17.96
N LEU A 79 5.38 -13.91 -17.08
CA LEU A 79 6.14 -12.69 -17.33
C LEU A 79 7.27 -12.94 -18.33
N ARG A 80 7.88 -11.87 -18.85
CA ARG A 80 8.92 -11.96 -19.91
C ARG A 80 10.13 -12.81 -19.53
N ASP A 81 10.47 -12.89 -18.25
CA ASP A 81 11.58 -13.68 -17.70
C ASP A 81 11.16 -15.08 -17.24
N GLY A 82 9.96 -15.53 -17.63
CA GLY A 82 9.45 -16.88 -17.34
C GLY A 82 8.76 -17.03 -15.98
N ILE A 83 8.75 -15.99 -15.14
CA ILE A 83 8.05 -16.03 -13.85
C ILE A 83 6.56 -16.32 -14.09
N ARG A 84 6.07 -17.41 -13.49
CA ARG A 84 4.65 -17.77 -13.52
C ARG A 84 3.90 -17.01 -12.44
N VAL A 85 2.76 -16.46 -12.78
CA VAL A 85 1.93 -15.66 -11.88
C VAL A 85 0.51 -16.21 -11.90
N LYS A 86 0.05 -16.69 -10.75
CA LYS A 86 -1.35 -17.01 -10.51
C LYS A 86 -2.10 -15.74 -10.13
N VAL A 87 -3.06 -15.35 -10.96
CA VAL A 87 -3.92 -14.18 -10.77
C VAL A 87 -5.26 -14.63 -10.21
N GLY A 88 -5.67 -14.03 -9.09
CA GLY A 88 -6.94 -14.29 -8.42
C GLY A 88 -7.64 -12.99 -8.01
N ASN A 89 -8.77 -13.12 -7.32
CA ASN A 89 -9.54 -11.99 -6.81
C ASN A 89 -10.01 -12.29 -5.38
N ARG A 90 -10.14 -11.25 -4.55
CA ARG A 90 -10.76 -11.35 -3.22
C ARG A 90 -11.44 -10.04 -2.84
N LEU A 91 -12.42 -10.10 -1.96
CA LEU A 91 -12.94 -8.91 -1.28
C LEU A 91 -12.20 -8.71 0.05
N GLY A 92 -11.87 -7.46 0.37
CA GLY A 92 -11.31 -7.03 1.64
C GLY A 92 -12.17 -7.48 2.81
N VAL A 93 -11.55 -7.77 3.95
CA VAL A 93 -12.29 -8.08 5.18
C VAL A 93 -12.88 -6.76 5.68
N HIS A 94 -14.19 -6.76 5.97
CA HIS A 94 -14.97 -5.60 6.46
C HIS A 94 -15.18 -4.43 5.50
N THR A 95 -14.30 -4.21 4.52
CA THR A 95 -14.40 -3.08 3.56
C THR A 95 -15.02 -3.47 2.22
N ASP A 96 -15.16 -4.77 1.95
CA ASP A 96 -15.64 -5.35 0.69
C ASP A 96 -14.98 -4.77 -0.57
N VAL A 97 -13.75 -4.26 -0.43
CA VAL A 97 -12.94 -3.75 -1.55
C VAL A 97 -12.45 -4.93 -2.38
N ARG A 98 -12.69 -4.91 -3.70
CA ARG A 98 -12.13 -5.91 -4.61
C ARG A 98 -10.64 -5.67 -4.82
N TYR A 99 -9.87 -6.70 -4.54
CA TYR A 99 -8.44 -6.80 -4.85
C TYR A 99 -8.22 -7.83 -5.95
N GLU A 100 -7.36 -7.51 -6.92
CA GLU A 100 -6.71 -8.53 -7.75
C GLU A 100 -5.45 -9.00 -7.01
N THR A 101 -5.30 -10.31 -6.87
CA THR A 101 -4.21 -10.95 -6.14
C THR A 101 -3.25 -11.64 -7.08
N TYR A 102 -1.98 -11.66 -6.73
CA TYR A 102 -0.91 -12.24 -7.54
C TYR A 102 -0.05 -13.14 -6.67
N THR A 103 0.11 -14.40 -7.05
CA THR A 103 1.13 -15.27 -6.47
C THR A 103 2.17 -15.59 -7.53
N ALA A 104 3.40 -15.16 -7.30
CA ALA A 104 4.50 -15.34 -8.23
C ALA A 104 5.33 -16.58 -7.86
N TYR A 105 5.75 -17.32 -8.88
CA TYR A 105 6.51 -18.56 -8.75
C TYR A 105 7.77 -18.52 -9.60
N ASP A 106 8.83 -19.09 -9.05
CA ASP A 106 10.12 -19.21 -9.70
C ASP A 106 10.00 -20.14 -10.94
N PRO A 107 10.55 -19.74 -12.10
CA PRO A 107 10.41 -20.50 -13.33
C PRO A 107 11.09 -21.87 -13.28
N ILE A 108 12.14 -22.03 -12.47
CA ILE A 108 12.98 -23.23 -12.44
C ILE A 108 12.52 -24.16 -11.31
N THR A 109 12.43 -23.61 -10.10
CA THR A 109 12.14 -24.39 -8.88
C THR A 109 10.65 -24.55 -8.61
N SER A 110 9.79 -23.79 -9.30
CA SER A 110 8.36 -23.69 -8.99
C SER A 110 8.04 -23.21 -7.56
N SER A 111 9.05 -22.73 -6.84
CA SER A 111 8.87 -22.22 -5.48
C SER A 111 8.18 -20.87 -5.51
N LYS A 112 7.39 -20.58 -4.47
CA LYS A 112 6.70 -19.30 -4.34
C LYS A 112 7.71 -18.19 -4.07
N LEU A 113 7.74 -17.17 -4.93
CA LEU A 113 8.59 -15.99 -4.80
C LEU A 113 7.96 -14.92 -3.91
N ALA A 114 6.68 -14.57 -4.16
CA ALA A 114 6.00 -13.50 -3.44
C ALA A 114 4.47 -13.58 -3.61
N VAL A 115 3.76 -12.84 -2.75
CA VAL A 115 2.35 -12.48 -2.95
C VAL A 115 2.25 -10.97 -3.06
N GLY A 116 1.55 -10.50 -4.07
CA GLY A 116 1.17 -9.10 -4.24
C GLY A 116 -0.33 -8.98 -4.43
N GLU A 117 -0.83 -7.77 -4.30
CA GLU A 117 -2.22 -7.45 -4.61
C GLU A 117 -2.36 -5.96 -4.94
N GLN A 118 -3.40 -5.61 -5.67
CA GLN A 118 -3.79 -4.22 -5.89
C GLN A 118 -5.31 -4.06 -5.87
N MET A 119 -5.78 -2.88 -5.47
CA MET A 119 -7.21 -2.54 -5.55
C MET A 119 -7.66 -2.54 -7.00
N PHE A 120 -8.72 -3.28 -7.33
CA PHE A 120 -9.16 -3.42 -8.72
C PHE A 120 -9.86 -2.16 -9.24
N PHE A 121 -10.75 -1.58 -8.44
CA PHE A 121 -11.47 -0.35 -8.78
C PHE A 121 -10.70 0.91 -8.37
N MET A 122 -9.64 1.18 -9.14
CA MET A 122 -8.85 2.40 -9.06
C MET A 122 -8.74 3.07 -10.43
N ARG A 123 -8.48 4.38 -10.43
CA ARG A 123 -8.37 5.19 -11.66
C ARG A 123 -7.25 4.69 -12.57
N PHE A 124 -6.15 4.24 -11.98
CA PHE A 124 -4.95 3.79 -12.68
C PHE A 124 -4.54 2.43 -12.13
N LEU A 125 -4.95 1.36 -12.80
CA LEU A 125 -4.57 0.00 -12.42
C LEU A 125 -3.19 -0.29 -12.98
N ALA A 126 -2.26 -0.64 -12.09
CA ALA A 126 -0.90 -0.97 -12.47
C ALA A 126 -0.87 -2.26 -13.31
N GLU A 127 0.13 -2.38 -14.18
CA GLU A 127 0.37 -3.63 -14.90
C GLU A 127 0.74 -4.74 -13.91
N VAL A 128 0.33 -5.97 -14.21
CA VAL A 128 0.59 -7.12 -13.33
C VAL A 128 2.09 -7.28 -13.07
N GLU A 129 2.92 -7.10 -14.10
CA GLU A 129 4.38 -7.16 -13.97
C GLU A 129 4.88 -6.15 -12.92
N THR A 130 4.39 -4.91 -12.93
CA THR A 130 4.82 -3.89 -11.96
C THR A 130 4.51 -4.30 -10.52
N VAL A 131 3.30 -4.79 -10.25
CA VAL A 131 2.89 -5.18 -8.90
C VAL A 131 3.66 -6.43 -8.43
N VAL A 132 3.82 -7.40 -9.32
CA VAL A 132 4.56 -8.64 -9.02
C VAL A 132 6.04 -8.35 -8.76
N ARG A 133 6.69 -7.51 -9.57
CA ARG A 133 8.09 -7.13 -9.40
C ARG A 133 8.32 -6.46 -8.04
N GLN A 134 7.47 -5.49 -7.70
CA GLN A 134 7.52 -4.84 -6.39
C GLN A 134 7.32 -5.81 -5.23
N ALA A 135 6.40 -6.77 -5.37
CA ALA A 135 6.17 -7.79 -4.36
C ALA A 135 7.38 -8.72 -4.20
N ILE A 136 8.03 -9.11 -5.29
CA ILE A 136 9.26 -9.93 -5.27
C ILE A 136 10.42 -9.16 -4.65
N GLU A 137 10.62 -7.89 -5.02
CA GLU A 137 11.64 -7.03 -4.43
C GLU A 137 11.42 -6.89 -2.92
N LYS A 138 10.18 -6.64 -2.50
CA LYS A 138 9.82 -6.57 -1.07
C LYS A 138 10.07 -7.90 -0.34
N ALA A 139 9.77 -9.03 -0.98
CA ALA A 139 10.01 -10.36 -0.39
C ALA A 139 11.52 -10.69 -0.29
N LYS A 140 12.33 -10.24 -1.25
CA LYS A 140 13.79 -10.44 -1.27
C LYS A 140 14.53 -9.46 -0.36
N PHE A 141 13.92 -8.33 -0.03
CA PHE A 141 14.56 -7.26 0.73
C PHE A 141 15.27 -7.72 2.00
N PRO A 142 14.70 -8.60 2.87
CA PRO A 142 15.41 -9.07 4.06
C PRO A 142 16.76 -9.75 3.75
N SER A 143 16.80 -10.63 2.75
CA SER A 143 18.03 -11.33 2.35
C SER A 143 19.02 -10.39 1.67
N THR A 144 18.53 -9.47 0.83
CA THR A 144 19.36 -8.43 0.21
C THR A 144 19.98 -7.52 1.27
N TYR A 145 19.18 -7.05 2.22
CA TYR A 145 19.60 -6.21 3.33
C TYR A 145 20.62 -6.92 4.24
N ALA A 146 20.43 -8.22 4.51
CA ALA A 146 21.38 -9.00 5.31
C ALA A 146 22.78 -9.04 4.67
N GLY A 147 22.87 -9.04 3.34
CA GLY A 147 24.13 -9.01 2.59
C GLY A 147 24.79 -7.63 2.50
N TRP A 148 24.12 -6.55 2.91
CA TRP A 148 24.67 -5.20 2.85
C TRP A 148 25.78 -4.97 3.86
N SER A 149 26.81 -4.26 3.42
CA SER A 149 27.87 -3.72 4.27
C SER A 149 27.30 -2.74 5.31
N PRO A 150 28.03 -2.48 6.41
CA PRO A 150 27.60 -1.49 7.40
C PRO A 150 27.31 -0.11 6.80
N LEU A 151 28.11 0.32 5.80
CA LEU A 151 27.92 1.61 5.14
C LEU A 151 26.62 1.67 4.32
N GLU A 152 26.27 0.58 3.62
CA GLU A 152 25.02 0.50 2.86
C GLU A 152 23.80 0.53 3.79
N ARG A 153 23.86 -0.18 4.92
CA ARG A 153 22.80 -0.14 5.94
C ARG A 153 22.63 1.25 6.55
N ILE A 154 23.75 1.93 6.85
CA ILE A 154 23.73 3.33 7.30
C ILE A 154 23.03 4.21 6.26
N ARG A 155 23.47 4.17 5.00
CA ARG A 155 22.90 4.98 3.91
C ARG A 155 21.41 4.70 3.69
N TYR A 156 20.99 3.45 3.81
CA TYR A 156 19.58 3.08 3.72
C TYR A 156 18.76 3.77 4.81
N TRP A 157 19.15 3.64 6.08
CA TRP A 157 18.42 4.25 7.19
C TRP A 157 18.47 5.78 7.15
N VAL A 158 19.60 6.38 6.76
CA VAL A 158 19.67 7.83 6.50
C VAL A 158 18.62 8.24 5.47
N GLY A 159 18.52 7.52 4.35
CA GLY A 159 17.52 7.80 3.32
C GLY A 159 16.08 7.60 3.78
N VAL A 160 15.82 6.61 4.64
CA VAL A 160 14.50 6.40 5.26
C VAL A 160 14.13 7.55 6.18
N LEU A 161 15.03 7.94 7.10
CA LEU A 161 14.79 9.03 8.05
C LEU A 161 14.64 10.38 7.34
N TYR A 162 15.50 10.67 6.36
CA TYR A 162 15.43 11.89 5.57
C TYR A 162 14.08 12.05 4.86
N ARG A 163 13.60 10.99 4.19
CA ARG A 163 12.29 11.02 3.54
C ARG A 163 11.15 11.20 4.55
N ALA A 164 11.22 10.53 5.69
CA ALA A 164 10.20 10.65 6.73
C ALA A 164 10.13 12.10 7.27
N ARG A 165 11.27 12.69 7.61
CA ARG A 165 11.39 14.09 8.05
C ARG A 165 10.84 15.06 7.02
N ARG A 166 11.27 14.90 5.75
CA ARG A 166 10.83 15.77 4.66
C ARG A 166 9.32 15.68 4.41
N GLN A 167 8.74 14.48 4.43
CA GLN A 167 7.29 14.30 4.28
C GLN A 167 6.50 14.95 5.43
N THR A 168 7.01 14.86 6.66
CA THR A 168 6.45 15.57 7.81
C THR A 168 6.51 17.08 7.64
N GLY A 169 7.65 17.61 7.20
CA GLY A 169 7.85 19.03 6.90
C GLY A 169 6.94 19.55 5.79
N GLU A 170 6.73 18.76 4.72
CA GLU A 170 5.80 19.08 3.62
C GLU A 170 4.34 19.17 4.09
N SER A 171 4.01 18.59 5.25
CA SER A 171 2.69 18.70 5.89
C SER A 171 2.56 19.92 6.80
N GLY A 172 3.57 20.79 6.87
CA GLY A 172 3.61 21.98 7.74
C GLY A 172 3.89 21.66 9.22
N ILE A 173 4.28 20.42 9.53
CA ILE A 173 4.61 19.95 10.87
C ILE A 173 6.12 20.04 11.06
N ASN A 174 6.58 20.18 12.31
CA ASN A 174 8.02 20.13 12.61
C ASN A 174 8.60 18.76 12.16
N GLU A 175 9.69 18.79 11.40
CA GLU A 175 10.32 17.59 10.80
C GLU A 175 10.75 16.54 11.84
N ASP A 176 11.13 16.96 13.04
CA ASP A 176 11.51 16.05 14.14
C ASP A 176 10.32 15.19 14.62
N GLU A 177 9.08 15.57 14.30
CA GLU A 177 7.90 14.73 14.57
C GLU A 177 7.86 13.44 13.74
N ALA A 178 8.71 13.34 12.71
CA ALA A 178 8.94 12.07 12.02
C ALA A 178 9.56 11.00 12.94
N PHE A 179 10.26 11.39 14.00
CA PHE A 179 10.94 10.46 14.92
C PHE A 179 9.99 9.84 15.94
N GLN A 180 9.10 8.96 15.48
CA GLN A 180 8.13 8.32 16.36
C GLN A 180 8.68 7.02 16.99
N PRO A 181 8.24 6.61 18.19
CA PRO A 181 8.61 5.31 18.76
C PRO A 181 8.27 4.11 17.85
N SER A 182 7.19 4.25 17.07
CA SER A 182 6.78 3.27 16.04
C SER A 182 7.83 3.11 14.94
N LEU A 183 8.50 4.20 14.53
CA LEU A 183 9.57 4.18 13.55
C LEU A 183 10.77 3.39 14.08
N LEU A 184 11.24 3.67 15.30
CA LEU A 184 12.35 2.91 15.90
C LEU A 184 12.01 1.42 16.06
N LYS A 185 10.76 1.11 16.47
CA LYS A 185 10.28 -0.27 16.52
C LYS A 185 10.33 -0.95 15.15
N GLN A 186 9.92 -0.25 14.08
CA GLN A 186 10.01 -0.74 12.71
C GLN A 186 11.47 -0.93 12.29
N MET A 187 12.36 0.00 12.63
CA MET A 187 13.79 -0.10 12.34
C MET A 187 14.39 -1.38 12.91
N ARG A 188 14.13 -1.67 14.19
CA ARG A 188 14.60 -2.89 14.87
C ARG A 188 13.99 -4.18 14.32
N ALA A 189 12.75 -4.12 13.83
CA ALA A 189 12.11 -5.27 13.20
C ALA A 189 12.74 -5.62 11.84
N VAL A 190 13.21 -4.60 11.11
CA VAL A 190 13.89 -4.78 9.81
C VAL A 190 15.37 -5.12 10.00
N ASP A 191 16.04 -4.46 10.95
CA ASP A 191 17.44 -4.68 11.28
C ASP A 191 17.61 -4.82 12.80
N PRO A 192 17.71 -6.06 13.32
CA PRO A 192 17.94 -6.31 14.74
C PRO A 192 19.25 -5.70 15.28
N GLY A 193 20.21 -5.36 14.40
CA GLY A 193 21.46 -4.71 14.76
C GLY A 193 21.44 -3.18 14.57
N VAL A 194 20.28 -2.58 14.27
CA VAL A 194 20.18 -1.15 13.94
C VAL A 194 20.72 -0.25 15.05
N ASP A 195 20.51 -0.62 16.31
CA ASP A 195 20.96 0.16 17.46
C ASP A 195 22.48 0.41 17.45
N ALA A 196 23.27 -0.53 16.93
CA ALA A 196 24.72 -0.41 16.83
C ALA A 196 25.17 0.62 15.77
N ILE A 197 24.32 0.95 14.80
CA ILE A 197 24.63 1.89 13.71
C ILE A 197 23.84 3.21 13.81
N LEU A 198 22.88 3.32 14.73
CA LEU A 198 22.01 4.49 14.86
C LEU A 198 22.78 5.80 15.07
N ALA A 199 23.84 5.79 15.89
CA ALA A 199 24.67 6.98 16.10
C ALA A 199 25.30 7.49 14.78
N ALA A 200 25.78 6.56 13.93
CA ALA A 200 26.36 6.90 12.63
C ALA A 200 25.29 7.34 11.62
N VAL A 201 24.10 6.72 11.64
CA VAL A 201 22.94 7.12 10.83
C VAL A 201 22.54 8.56 11.15
N LEU A 202 22.39 8.91 12.43
CA LEU A 202 21.97 10.24 12.85
C LEU A 202 23.03 11.30 12.54
N ALA A 203 24.31 10.98 12.69
CA ALA A 203 25.41 11.88 12.32
C ALA A 203 25.47 12.16 10.81
N GLU A 204 25.22 11.14 9.97
CA GLU A 204 25.19 11.33 8.52
C GLU A 204 23.94 12.11 8.06
N LEU A 205 22.78 11.84 8.68
CA LEU A 205 21.56 12.60 8.46
C LEU A 205 21.74 14.07 8.84
N SER A 206 22.34 14.34 10.01
CA SER A 206 22.59 15.71 10.47
C SER A 206 23.53 16.45 9.53
N ARG A 207 24.55 15.76 8.99
CA ARG A 207 25.44 16.30 7.96
C ARG A 207 24.68 16.66 6.68
N MET A 208 23.75 15.82 6.22
CA MET A 208 22.93 16.07 5.04
C MET A 208 21.98 17.26 5.22
N GLU A 209 21.39 17.42 6.41
CA GLU A 209 20.46 18.51 6.72
C GLU A 209 21.15 19.77 7.26
N MET A 210 22.48 19.76 7.36
CA MET A 210 23.28 20.87 7.91
C MET A 210 22.90 21.24 9.36
N ILE A 211 22.53 20.23 10.16
CA ILE A 211 22.19 20.34 11.58
C ILE A 211 23.32 19.74 12.43
N SER A 212 23.53 20.28 13.63
CA SER A 212 24.48 19.70 14.58
C SER A 212 24.11 18.24 14.91
N PRO A 213 25.07 17.28 14.88
CA PRO A 213 24.82 15.89 15.24
C PRO A 213 24.19 15.72 16.63
N ASP A 214 24.58 16.55 17.60
CA ASP A 214 24.05 16.46 18.96
C ASP A 214 22.59 16.92 19.05
N VAL A 215 22.20 17.92 18.25
CA VAL A 215 20.80 18.37 18.16
C VAL A 215 19.94 17.28 17.54
N MET A 216 20.40 16.65 16.46
CA MET A 216 19.71 15.54 15.80
C MET A 216 19.54 14.34 16.74
N ARG A 217 20.60 13.98 17.47
CA ARG A 217 20.58 12.89 18.45
C ARG A 217 19.63 13.19 19.62
N ALA A 218 19.67 14.41 20.15
CA ALA A 218 18.79 14.83 21.24
C ALA A 218 17.31 14.78 20.82
N ALA A 219 16.97 15.30 19.64
CA ALA A 219 15.61 15.26 19.10
C ALA A 219 15.14 13.80 18.91
N PHE A 220 15.99 12.94 18.34
CA PHE A 220 15.66 11.54 18.16
C PHE A 220 15.44 10.82 19.51
N ASN A 221 16.34 10.98 20.47
CA ASN A 221 16.24 10.35 21.79
C ASN A 221 14.98 10.83 22.54
N GLN A 222 14.72 12.15 22.52
CA GLN A 222 13.53 12.73 23.17
C GLN A 222 12.23 12.17 22.59
N ARG A 223 12.13 12.02 21.28
CA ARG A 223 10.88 11.63 20.61
C ARG A 223 10.67 10.11 20.57
N THR A 224 11.75 9.33 20.50
CA THR A 224 11.67 7.86 20.41
C THR A 224 11.82 7.15 21.76
N GLY A 225 12.35 7.84 22.79
CA GLY A 225 12.73 7.23 24.06
C GLY A 225 14.02 6.40 23.99
N ALA A 226 14.78 6.52 22.90
CA ALA A 226 16.08 5.87 22.76
C ALA A 226 17.15 6.55 23.63
N SER A 227 18.23 5.82 23.87
CA SER A 227 19.45 6.34 24.49
C SER A 227 20.64 5.99 23.59
N ILE A 228 20.75 6.73 22.50
CA ILE A 228 21.87 6.69 21.54
C ILE A 228 22.94 7.69 21.98
#